data_AF-A0A3D0G9S8-F1
#
_entry.id   AF-A0A3D0G9S8-F1
#
_cell.length_a   1.000
_cell.length_b   1.000
_cell.length_c   1.000
_cell.angle_alpha   90.00
_cell.angle_beta   90.00
_cell.angle_gamma   90.00
#
_symmetry.space_group_name_H-M   'P 1'
#
loop_
_entity.id
_entity.type
_entity.pdbx_description
1 polymer ?
#
loop_
_entity_poly.entity_id
_entity_poly.type
_entity_poly.pdbx_seq_one_letter_code
_entity_poly.pdbx_strand_id
1 'polypeptide(L)'
;MTVNHSTAATVLVAIDISKHRHEVLIGEPGKKRRRRMTVMNTLEDFRRLSASLAGYELPVRIGFEATGNYHRPLAHHLGEAEFELKLISSVGLARTREALHNSWDKNDPKDAQV
;
A
#
# COMPACT_ATOMS: atom_id res chain seq x y z
N MET A 1 -4.24 -23.49 23.84
CA MET A 1 -4.62 -23.62 22.42
C MET A 1 -4.08 -22.39 21.71
N THR A 2 -2.95 -22.52 21.03
CA THR A 2 -2.29 -21.41 20.32
C THR A 2 -2.96 -21.27 18.96
N VAL A 3 -3.71 -20.19 18.76
CA VAL A 3 -4.30 -19.87 17.45
C VAL A 3 -3.18 -19.45 16.50
N ASN A 4 -2.74 -20.38 15.67
CA ASN A 4 -1.90 -20.05 14.51
C ASN A 4 -2.77 -19.31 13.50
N HIS A 5 -2.72 -17.97 13.51
CA HIS A 5 -3.27 -17.16 12.42
C HIS A 5 -2.39 -17.35 11.18
N SER A 6 -2.64 -18.41 10.41
CA SER A 6 -2.14 -18.49 9.03
C SER A 6 -2.80 -17.37 8.24
N THR A 7 -2.03 -16.33 7.91
CA THR A 7 -2.53 -15.26 7.04
C THR A 7 -2.60 -15.83 5.64
N ALA A 8 -3.80 -15.93 5.07
CA ALA A 8 -3.98 -16.38 3.69
C ALA A 8 -3.10 -15.57 2.74
N ALA A 9 -2.56 -16.21 1.70
CA ALA A 9 -1.79 -15.53 0.67
C ALA A 9 -2.64 -14.39 0.09
N THR A 10 -2.18 -13.15 0.29
CA THR A 10 -2.94 -11.92 -0.01
C THR A 10 -2.05 -11.02 -0.85
N VAL A 11 -2.62 -10.42 -1.91
CA VAL A 11 -1.95 -9.37 -2.66
C VAL A 11 -2.04 -8.08 -1.86
N LEU A 12 -0.89 -7.50 -1.55
CA LEU A 12 -0.80 -6.24 -0.82
C LEU A 12 -0.60 -5.10 -1.80
N VAL A 13 -1.48 -4.10 -1.73
CA VAL A 13 -1.41 -2.91 -2.56
C VAL A 13 -1.20 -1.70 -1.66
N ALA A 14 -0.14 -0.94 -1.90
CA ALA A 14 0.10 0.34 -1.24
C ALA A 14 -0.13 1.47 -2.24
N ILE A 15 -0.93 2.47 -1.84
CA ILE A 15 -1.26 3.62 -2.67
C ILE A 15 -0.84 4.89 -1.95
N ASP A 16 0.14 5.60 -2.53
CA ASP A 16 0.48 6.96 -2.15
C ASP A 16 -0.44 7.93 -2.91
N ILE A 17 -1.26 8.66 -2.16
CA ILE A 17 -2.29 9.53 -2.72
C ILE A 17 -1.76 10.95 -2.87
N SER A 18 -1.73 11.45 -4.12
CA SER A 18 -1.56 12.87 -4.42
C SER A 18 -2.75 13.45 -5.18
N LYS A 19 -2.78 14.78 -5.35
CA LYS A 19 -3.89 15.52 -5.96
C LYS A 19 -4.24 15.07 -7.39
N HIS A 20 -3.24 14.77 -8.20
CA HIS A 20 -3.39 14.56 -9.65
C HIS A 20 -3.09 13.13 -10.11
N ARG A 21 -2.19 12.45 -9.39
CA ARG A 21 -1.76 11.09 -9.68
C ARG A 21 -1.51 10.36 -8.37
N HIS A 22 -1.69 9.06 -8.37
CA HIS A 22 -1.45 8.18 -7.24
C HIS A 22 -0.38 7.17 -7.64
N GLU A 23 0.58 6.93 -6.76
CA GLU A 23 1.61 5.93 -6.99
C GLU A 23 1.18 4.64 -6.32
N VAL A 24 1.02 3.58 -7.12
CA VAL A 24 0.53 2.28 -6.66
C VAL A 24 1.68 1.27 -6.72
N LEU A 25 1.88 0.58 -5.60
CA LEU A 25 2.84 -0.52 -5.46
C LEU A 25 2.10 -1.80 -5.12
N ILE A 26 2.26 -2.84 -5.95
CA ILE A 26 1.60 -4.13 -5.80
C ILE A 26 2.65 -5.18 -5.42
N GLY A 27 2.43 -5.86 -4.30
CA GLY A 27 3.21 -6.98 -3.80
C GLY A 27 2.38 -8.26 -3.83
N GLU A 28 2.73 -9.16 -4.74
CA GLU A 28 2.14 -10.51 -4.78
C GLU A 28 2.91 -11.44 -3.83
N PRO A 29 2.22 -12.32 -3.10
CA PRO A 29 2.87 -13.27 -2.20
C PRO A 29 3.82 -14.19 -2.98
N GLY A 30 5.01 -14.43 -2.43
CA GLY A 30 6.03 -15.27 -3.06
C GLY A 30 6.85 -14.60 -4.17
N LYS A 31 6.48 -13.40 -4.64
CA LYS A 31 7.27 -12.65 -5.63
C LYS A 31 8.18 -11.62 -4.95
N LYS A 32 9.48 -11.67 -5.26
CA LYS A 32 10.44 -10.66 -4.76
C LYS A 32 10.24 -9.28 -5.40
N ARG A 33 9.83 -9.24 -6.68
CA ARG A 33 9.65 -7.99 -7.41
C ARG A 33 8.24 -7.46 -7.18
N ARG A 34 8.15 -6.20 -6.76
CA ARG A 34 6.89 -5.46 -6.67
C ARG A 34 6.62 -4.75 -7.99
N ARG A 35 5.36 -4.74 -8.43
CA ARG A 35 4.92 -4.00 -9.62
C ARG A 35 4.55 -2.58 -9.22
N ARG A 36 4.93 -1.59 -10.03
CA ARG A 36 4.57 -0.18 -9.86
C ARG A 36 3.65 0.25 -11.00
N MET A 37 2.69 1.12 -10.69
CA MET A 37 1.89 1.82 -11.69
C MET A 37 1.47 3.19 -11.17
N THR A 38 1.40 4.16 -12.07
CA THR A 38 0.83 5.48 -11.78
C THR A 38 -0.64 5.47 -12.20
N VAL A 39 -1.51 5.99 -11.33
CA VAL A 39 -2.95 6.07 -11.56
C VAL A 39 -3.35 7.54 -11.50
N MET A 40 -3.87 8.07 -12.60
CA MET A 40 -4.37 9.45 -12.64
C MET A 40 -5.64 9.58 -11.80
N ASN A 41 -5.87 10.76 -11.22
CA ASN A 41 -7.08 11.06 -10.45
C ASN A 41 -8.28 11.27 -11.41
N THR A 42 -8.64 10.22 -12.13
CA THR A 42 -9.73 10.17 -13.12
C THR A 42 -10.44 8.83 -13.03
N LEU A 43 -11.74 8.80 -13.37
CA LEU A 43 -12.54 7.58 -13.31
C LEU A 43 -12.02 6.48 -14.24
N GLU A 44 -11.47 6.84 -15.41
CA GLU A 44 -10.91 5.87 -16.34
C GLU A 44 -9.75 5.09 -15.71
N ASP A 45 -8.81 5.81 -15.11
CA ASP A 45 -7.65 5.21 -14.45
C ASP A 45 -8.05 4.40 -13.21
N PHE A 46 -9.09 4.84 -12.49
CA PHE A 46 -9.64 4.07 -11.37
C PHE A 46 -10.19 2.71 -11.84
N ARG A 47 -10.93 2.70 -12.95
CA ARG A 47 -11.44 1.46 -13.56
C ARG A 47 -10.30 0.56 -14.04
N ARG A 48 -9.26 1.13 -14.66
CA ARG A 48 -8.06 0.38 -15.08
C ARG A 48 -7.36 -0.27 -13.88
N LEU A 49 -7.24 0.45 -12.76
CA LEU A 49 -6.69 -0.09 -11.53
C LEU A 49 -7.55 -1.25 -11.00
N SER A 50 -8.85 -1.02 -10.80
CA SER A 50 -9.78 -2.04 -10.29
C SER A 50 -9.77 -3.30 -11.15
N ALA A 51 -9.80 -3.18 -12.47
CA ALA A 51 -9.71 -4.31 -13.39
C ALA A 51 -8.37 -5.06 -13.26
N SER A 52 -7.25 -4.34 -13.12
CA SER A 52 -5.95 -4.97 -12.90
C SER A 52 -5.86 -5.69 -11.55
N LEU A 53 -6.55 -5.20 -10.52
CA LEU A 53 -6.56 -5.83 -9.20
C LEU A 53 -7.51 -7.03 -9.14
N ALA A 54 -8.66 -6.95 -9.82
CA ALA A 54 -9.62 -8.05 -9.93
C ALA A 54 -9.07 -9.25 -10.73
N GLY A 55 -8.04 -9.03 -11.56
CA GLY A 55 -7.34 -10.10 -12.27
C GLY A 55 -6.48 -11.01 -11.38
N TYR A 56 -6.30 -10.69 -10.10
CA TYR A 56 -5.61 -11.57 -9.16
C TYR A 56 -6.56 -12.62 -8.59
N GLU A 57 -6.15 -13.89 -8.62
CA GLU A 57 -6.90 -15.03 -8.04
C GLU A 57 -6.75 -15.13 -6.51
N LEU A 58 -6.37 -14.03 -5.85
CA LEU A 58 -6.10 -13.96 -4.42
C LEU A 58 -6.80 -12.74 -3.83
N PRO A 59 -7.14 -12.77 -2.52
CA PRO A 59 -7.63 -11.59 -1.83
C PRO A 59 -6.68 -10.41 -2.00
N VAL A 60 -7.24 -9.22 -2.29
CA VAL A 60 -6.49 -7.97 -2.45
C VAL A 60 -6.78 -7.07 -1.26
N ARG A 61 -5.72 -6.68 -0.55
CA ARG A 61 -5.79 -5.71 0.57
C ARG A 61 -5.05 -4.44 0.19
N ILE A 62 -5.76 -3.31 0.28
CA ILE A 62 -5.31 -2.01 -0.20
C ILE A 62 -5.08 -1.08 0.98
N GLY A 63 -3.86 -0.57 1.12
CA GLY A 63 -3.47 0.45 2.07
C GLY A 63 -3.34 1.83 1.41
N PHE A 64 -3.94 2.85 2.02
CA PHE A 64 -3.86 4.24 1.55
C PHE A 64 -3.03 5.09 2.50
N GLU A 65 -1.99 5.74 1.98
CA GLU A 65 -1.40 6.90 2.62
C GLU A 65 -2.15 8.15 2.13
N ALA A 66 -3.06 8.66 2.95
CA ALA A 66 -3.91 9.78 2.55
C ALA A 66 -3.19 11.13 2.70
N THR A 67 -3.08 11.86 1.59
CA THR A 67 -2.77 13.31 1.60
C THR A 67 -4.08 14.10 1.50
N GLY A 68 -4.50 14.74 2.59
CA GLY A 68 -5.74 15.52 2.63
C GLY A 68 -6.97 14.70 2.22
N ASN A 69 -7.91 15.32 1.49
CA ASN A 69 -9.18 14.69 1.07
C ASN A 69 -9.13 13.99 -0.30
N TYR A 70 -7.98 13.99 -1.00
CA TYR A 70 -7.86 13.47 -2.37
C TYR A 70 -8.04 11.96 -2.49
N HIS A 71 -7.98 11.23 -1.39
CA HIS A 71 -8.17 9.77 -1.36
C HIS A 71 -9.63 9.36 -1.56
N ARG A 72 -10.60 10.24 -1.24
CA ARG A 72 -12.02 9.87 -1.19
C ARG A 72 -12.57 9.31 -2.50
N PRO A 73 -12.31 9.90 -3.69
CA PRO A 73 -12.85 9.38 -4.95
C PRO A 73 -12.32 7.98 -5.26
N LEU A 74 -11.01 7.76 -5.09
CA LEU A 74 -10.39 6.47 -5.34
C LEU A 74 -10.83 5.42 -4.31
N ALA A 75 -10.86 5.78 -3.02
CA ALA A 75 -11.31 4.89 -1.96
C ALA A 75 -12.79 4.50 -2.13
N HIS A 76 -13.65 5.43 -2.53
CA HIS A 76 -15.04 5.13 -2.86
C HIS A 76 -15.13 4.15 -4.03
N HIS A 77 -14.43 4.41 -5.13
CA HIS A 77 -14.45 3.52 -6.30
C HIS A 77 -13.97 2.10 -5.97
N LEU A 78 -12.88 1.97 -5.20
CA LEU A 78 -12.35 0.67 -4.79
C LEU A 78 -13.23 -0.03 -3.75
N GLY A 79 -13.93 0.72 -2.91
CA GLY A 79 -14.89 0.20 -1.93
C GLY A 79 -16.15 -0.36 -2.60
N GLU A 80 -16.66 0.33 -3.62
CA GLU A 80 -17.76 -0.16 -4.47
C GLU A 80 -17.39 -1.42 -5.24
N ALA A 81 -16.10 -1.63 -5.51
CA ALA A 81 -15.56 -2.86 -6.09
C ALA A 81 -15.24 -3.96 -5.04
N GLU A 82 -15.69 -3.77 -3.80
CA GLU A 82 -15.60 -4.72 -2.68
C GLU A 82 -14.15 -5.09 -2.26
N PHE A 83 -13.17 -4.24 -2.55
CA PHE A 83 -11.80 -4.44 -2.07
C PHE A 83 -11.65 -4.15 -0.57
N GLU A 84 -10.77 -4.88 0.10
CA GLU A 84 -10.45 -4.61 1.51
C GLU A 84 -9.58 -3.35 1.64
N LEU A 85 -10.17 -2.26 2.12
CA LEU A 85 -9.52 -0.95 2.24
C LEU A 85 -9.01 -0.69 3.67
N LYS A 86 -7.77 -0.21 3.79
CA LYS A 86 -7.15 0.23 5.06
C LYS A 86 -6.57 1.63 4.91
N LEU A 87 -7.02 2.55 5.75
CA LEU A 87 -6.39 3.86 5.87
C LEU A 87 -5.13 3.74 6.74
N ILE A 88 -3.99 4.16 6.23
CA ILE A 88 -2.72 4.17 6.96
C ILE A 88 -2.54 5.54 7.60
N SER A 89 -2.37 5.56 8.92
CA SER A 89 -2.05 6.79 9.65
C SER A 89 -0.65 7.28 9.27
N SER A 90 -0.54 8.54 8.85
CA SER A 90 0.76 9.18 8.55
C SER A 90 1.70 9.17 9.76
N VAL A 91 1.16 9.24 10.99
CA VAL A 91 1.96 9.14 12.23
C VAL A 91 2.48 7.71 12.42
N GLY A 92 1.65 6.71 12.15
CA GLY A 92 2.06 5.31 12.21
C GLY A 92 3.16 5.01 11.19
N LEU A 93 3.00 5.50 9.96
CA LEU A 93 4.00 5.38 8.91
C LEU A 93 5.31 6.08 9.28
N ALA A 94 5.26 7.31 9.80
CA ALA A 94 6.44 8.05 10.23
C ALA A 94 7.20 7.29 11.33
N ARG A 95 6.49 6.71 12.31
CA ARG A 95 7.09 5.89 13.36
C ARG A 95 7.68 4.58 12.83
N THR A 96 7.00 3.90 11.91
CA THR A 96 7.56 2.69 11.27
C THR A 96 8.80 3.02 10.46
N ARG A 97 8.77 4.13 9.71
CA ARG A 97 9.92 4.61 8.94
C ARG A 97 11.09 4.96 9.86
N GLU A 98 10.83 5.67 10.96
CA GLU A 98 11.83 5.96 11.99
C GLU A 98 12.40 4.66 12.59
N ALA A 99 11.56 3.71 12.99
CA ALA A 99 12.01 2.43 13.53
C ALA A 99 12.83 1.60 12.52
N LEU A 100 12.48 1.63 11.23
CA LEU A 100 13.26 0.98 10.17
C LEU A 100 14.60 1.66 9.91
N HIS A 101 14.70 2.96 10.20
CA HIS A 101 15.92 3.76 10.02
C HIS A 101 16.70 4.03 11.33
N ASN A 102 16.20 3.61 12.48
CA ASN A 102 16.84 3.67 13.80
C ASN A 102 17.01 2.26 14.39
N SER A 103 17.16 1.26 13.52
CA SER A 103 17.51 -0.09 13.95
C SER A 103 18.78 -0.02 14.81
N TRP A 104 18.73 -0.56 16.04
CA TRP A 104 19.90 -0.69 16.94
C TRP A 104 20.93 -1.71 16.43
N ASP A 105 20.95 -1.97 15.13
CA ASP A 105 22.00 -2.74 14.49
C ASP A 105 23.09 -1.74 14.09
N LYS A 106 24.33 -2.00 14.53
CA LYS A 106 25.52 -1.13 14.44
C LYS A 106 25.97 -0.79 13.00
N ASN A 107 25.10 -0.97 12.02
CA ASN A 107 25.35 -0.66 10.63
C ASN A 107 24.39 0.43 10.12
N ASP A 108 23.99 1.35 11.01
CA ASP A 108 23.31 2.56 10.61
C ASP A 108 24.30 3.46 9.84
N PRO A 109 24.03 3.81 8.57
CA PRO A 109 24.95 4.61 7.78
C PRO A 109 25.14 6.04 8.32
N LYS A 110 24.37 6.49 9.33
CA LYS A 110 24.61 7.77 10.00
C LYS A 110 25.65 7.73 11.11
N ASP A 111 25.89 6.57 11.74
CA ASP A 111 26.85 6.47 12.85
C ASP A 111 28.30 6.25 12.35
N ALA A 112 28.48 5.96 11.05
CA ALA A 112 29.78 5.72 10.42
C ALA A 112 30.48 7.00 9.89
N GLN A 113 30.17 8.18 10.45
CA GLN A 113 30.95 9.40 10.24
C GLN A 113 31.58 9.89 11.54
N VAL A 114 32.64 9.20 11.96
CA VAL A 114 33.76 9.75 12.74
C VAL A 114 35.05 9.27 12.07
#